data_AF-A0A9E1WJF2-F1
#
_entry.id   AF-A0A9E1WJF2-F1
#
_cell.length_a   1.000
_cell.length_b   1.000
_cell.length_c   1.000
_cell.angle_alpha   90.00
_cell.angle_beta   90.00
_cell.angle_gamma   90.00
#
_symmetry.space_group_name_H-M   'P 1'
#
loop_
_entity.id
_entity.type
_entity.pdbx_description
1 polymer ?
#
loop_
_entity_poly.entity_id
_entity_poly.type
_entity_poly.pdbx_seq_one_letter_code
_entity_poly.pdbx_strand_id
1 'polypeptide(L)'
;MKPLVIVTRKLPEEVEKRMAELFNVRLNEDDHAFSHDELLAAAREADILVPTVTDKINTDVIAEGGASLKMIANFGVGVDHIDLKTAKNRMITVTNTPGVLTDDTADMAMTLLLSLTRRTGEGERMLRGGNWHGWAPTGIRGVRLQDKKLGIIGMGRIGQALAMRAKSFGLE
;
A
#
# COMPACT_ATOMS: atom_id res chain seq x y z
N MET A 1 14.29 -23.71 18.47
CA MET A 1 13.26 -22.76 18.95
C MET A 1 12.60 -22.14 17.71
N LYS A 2 11.28 -21.91 17.72
CA LYS A 2 10.62 -21.22 16.58
C LYS A 2 11.12 -19.77 16.52
N PRO A 3 11.41 -19.20 15.34
CA PRO A 3 11.85 -17.81 15.24
C PRO A 3 10.74 -16.85 15.72
N LEU A 4 11.15 -15.77 16.36
CA LEU A 4 10.28 -14.66 16.75
C LEU A 4 9.99 -13.78 15.54
N VAL A 5 8.72 -13.75 15.15
CA VAL A 5 8.19 -12.89 14.09
C VAL A 5 7.42 -11.74 14.76
N ILE A 6 7.83 -10.50 14.50
CA ILE A 6 7.10 -9.31 14.99
C ILE A 6 6.41 -8.64 13.82
N VAL A 7 5.09 -8.47 13.93
CA VAL A 7 4.25 -7.86 12.90
C VAL A 7 3.87 -6.45 13.33
N THR A 8 4.18 -5.44 12.51
CA THR A 8 4.04 -4.02 12.90
C THR A 8 2.62 -3.48 12.75
N ARG A 9 1.76 -4.17 11.98
CA ARG A 9 0.36 -3.80 11.71
C ARG A 9 -0.48 -5.08 11.65
N LYS A 10 -1.78 -4.93 11.80
CA LYS A 10 -2.72 -6.04 11.64
C LYS A 10 -2.73 -6.51 10.18
N LEU A 11 -2.64 -7.82 9.98
CA LEU A 11 -2.72 -8.46 8.68
C LEU A 11 -4.08 -9.17 8.52
N PRO A 12 -4.43 -9.66 7.31
CA PRO A 12 -5.61 -10.50 7.17
C PRO A 12 -5.58 -11.68 8.13
N GLU A 13 -6.71 -12.00 8.75
CA GLU A 13 -6.82 -12.99 9.84
C GLU A 13 -6.21 -14.35 9.47
N GLU A 14 -6.44 -14.80 8.23
CA GLU A 14 -5.88 -16.07 7.73
C GLU A 14 -4.34 -16.06 7.70
N VAL A 15 -3.73 -14.91 7.40
CA VAL A 15 -2.27 -14.73 7.40
C VAL A 15 -1.74 -14.78 8.82
N GLU A 16 -2.37 -14.05 9.75
CA GLU A 16 -1.96 -14.04 11.17
C GLU A 16 -2.08 -15.44 11.80
N LYS A 17 -3.20 -16.13 11.55
CA LYS A 17 -3.39 -17.53 11.99
C LYS A 17 -2.30 -18.43 11.45
N ARG A 18 -2.02 -18.35 10.14
CA ARG A 18 -0.98 -19.17 9.52
C ARG A 18 0.42 -18.88 10.08
N MET A 19 0.72 -17.61 10.37
CA MET A 19 1.98 -17.23 11.01
C MET A 19 2.06 -17.82 12.42
N ALA A 20 1.00 -17.74 13.23
CA ALA A 20 0.96 -18.25 14.60
C ALA A 20 1.10 -19.79 14.67
N GLU A 21 0.60 -20.51 13.67
CA GLU A 21 0.83 -21.95 13.53
C GLU A 21 2.32 -22.28 13.33
N LEU A 22 3.00 -21.49 12.48
CA LEU A 22 4.36 -21.78 12.01
C LEU A 22 5.46 -21.24 12.93
N PHE A 23 5.25 -20.08 13.56
CA PHE A 23 6.29 -19.30 14.23
C PHE A 23 5.90 -18.90 15.67
N ASN A 24 6.84 -18.30 16.39
CA ASN A 24 6.52 -17.55 17.60
C ASN A 24 6.18 -16.13 17.18
N VAL A 25 4.91 -15.73 17.19
CA VAL A 25 4.47 -14.46 16.58
C VAL A 25 4.05 -13.47 17.66
N ARG A 26 4.51 -12.23 17.53
CA ARG A 26 3.97 -11.07 18.25
C ARG A 26 3.18 -10.22 17.26
N LEU A 27 1.87 -10.21 17.44
CA LEU A 27 0.93 -9.43 16.63
C LEU A 27 0.71 -8.05 17.23
N ASN A 28 0.37 -7.09 16.37
CA ASN A 28 -0.11 -5.77 16.76
C ASN A 28 -1.65 -5.78 16.77
N GLU A 29 -2.26 -6.18 17.89
CA GLU A 29 -3.69 -6.50 17.96
C GLU A 29 -4.62 -5.28 17.79
N ASP A 30 -4.19 -4.10 18.26
CA ASP A 30 -4.93 -2.84 18.16
C ASP A 30 -4.60 -2.04 16.90
N ASP A 31 -3.73 -2.57 16.03
CA ASP A 31 -3.36 -2.02 14.72
C ASP A 31 -2.82 -0.58 14.75
N HIS A 32 -2.23 -0.16 15.87
CA HIS A 32 -1.62 1.17 15.96
C HIS A 32 -0.37 1.23 15.06
N ALA A 33 -0.11 2.37 14.44
CA ALA A 33 1.14 2.53 13.70
C ALA A 33 2.32 2.53 14.70
N PHE A 34 3.30 1.65 14.50
CA PHE A 34 4.49 1.64 15.34
C PHE A 34 5.23 2.98 15.21
N SER A 35 5.54 3.57 16.36
CA SER A 35 6.48 4.67 16.48
C SER A 35 7.90 4.22 16.11
N HIS A 36 8.80 5.18 15.93
CA HIS A 36 10.19 4.88 15.65
C HIS A 36 10.84 4.05 16.78
N ASP A 37 10.51 4.35 18.05
CA ASP A 37 11.03 3.64 19.21
C ASP A 37 10.50 2.20 19.29
N GLU A 38 9.24 1.97 18.92
CA GLU A 38 8.66 0.63 18.81
C GLU A 38 9.29 -0.17 17.67
N LEU A 39 9.61 0.47 16.53
CA LEU A 39 10.36 -0.18 15.45
C LEU A 39 11.77 -0.57 15.89
N LEU A 40 12.47 0.29 16.66
CA LEU A 40 13.77 -0.01 17.24
C LEU A 40 13.68 -1.21 18.21
N ALA A 41 12.73 -1.19 19.12
CA ALA A 41 12.50 -2.29 20.07
C ALA A 41 12.14 -3.60 19.36
N ALA A 42 11.27 -3.55 18.34
CA ALA A 42 10.91 -4.70 17.54
C ALA A 42 12.12 -5.27 16.78
N ALA A 43 12.92 -4.42 16.15
CA ALA A 43 14.12 -4.85 15.44
C ALA A 43 15.15 -5.51 16.37
N ARG A 44 15.30 -4.98 17.59
CA ARG A 44 16.21 -5.54 18.61
C ARG A 44 15.86 -6.98 18.98
N GLU A 45 14.57 -7.29 19.09
CA GLU A 45 14.09 -8.58 19.59
C GLU A 45 13.81 -9.61 18.48
N ALA A 46 13.32 -9.16 17.32
CA ALA A 46 12.83 -10.06 16.28
C ALA A 46 13.94 -10.87 15.60
N ASP A 47 13.61 -12.11 15.23
CA ASP A 47 14.36 -12.85 14.20
C ASP A 47 13.90 -12.41 12.80
N ILE A 48 12.61 -12.11 12.67
CA ILE A 48 11.96 -11.64 11.44
C ILE A 48 11.05 -10.46 11.78
N LEU A 49 11.28 -9.31 11.15
CA LEU A 49 10.39 -8.16 11.21
C LEU A 49 9.44 -8.18 10.00
N VAL A 50 8.14 -8.00 10.23
CA VAL A 50 7.11 -7.92 9.18
C VAL A 50 6.53 -6.50 9.17
N PRO A 51 7.18 -5.55 8.48
CA PRO A 51 6.67 -4.19 8.34
C PRO A 51 5.67 -4.09 7.19
N THR A 52 5.02 -2.92 7.09
CA THR A 52 4.20 -2.48 5.97
C THR A 52 4.85 -1.29 5.25
N VAL A 53 4.26 -0.85 4.13
CA VAL A 53 4.74 0.32 3.36
C VAL A 53 4.70 1.65 4.13
N THR A 54 4.02 1.71 5.28
CA THR A 54 3.93 2.93 6.11
C THR A 54 5.02 3.01 7.17
N ASP A 55 5.68 1.89 7.48
CA ASP A 55 6.77 1.86 8.46
C ASP A 55 8.05 2.44 7.86
N LYS A 56 8.85 3.19 8.62
CA LYS A 56 10.12 3.71 8.12
C LYS A 56 11.28 2.88 8.66
N ILE A 57 11.72 1.90 7.88
CA ILE A 57 12.80 0.97 8.24
C ILE A 57 14.14 1.55 7.77
N ASN A 58 14.55 2.63 8.43
CA ASN A 58 15.79 3.36 8.13
C ASN A 58 17.03 2.61 8.67
N THR A 59 18.21 3.19 8.44
CA THR A 59 19.48 2.67 8.96
C THR A 59 19.44 2.43 10.48
N ASP A 60 18.82 3.33 11.27
CA ASP A 60 18.80 3.22 12.73
C ASP A 60 18.00 1.99 13.20
N VAL A 61 16.80 1.78 12.65
CA VAL A 61 15.98 0.59 12.92
C VAL A 61 16.76 -0.68 12.57
N ILE A 62 17.39 -0.71 11.39
CA ILE A 62 18.14 -1.87 10.95
C ILE A 62 19.38 -2.10 11.83
N ALA A 63 20.07 -1.03 12.26
CA ALA A 63 21.26 -1.09 13.10
C ALA A 63 20.97 -1.62 14.51
N GLU A 64 19.79 -1.29 15.04
CA GLU A 64 19.29 -1.79 16.32
C GLU A 64 19.03 -3.30 16.31
N GLY A 65 18.77 -3.86 15.12
CA GLY A 65 18.69 -5.30 14.91
C GLY A 65 19.91 -6.02 15.49
N GLY A 66 19.69 -6.92 16.45
CA GLY A 66 20.76 -7.73 17.01
C GLY A 66 21.29 -8.74 16.00
N ALA A 67 22.14 -9.66 16.46
CA ALA A 67 22.56 -10.80 15.64
C ALA A 67 21.39 -11.74 15.26
N SER A 68 20.24 -11.62 15.92
CA SER A 68 19.00 -12.38 15.70
C SER A 68 18.24 -11.94 14.44
N LEU A 69 18.17 -10.64 14.13
CA LEU A 69 17.40 -10.17 12.99
C LEU A 69 18.01 -10.67 11.67
N LYS A 70 17.33 -11.61 11.00
CA LYS A 70 17.79 -12.21 9.74
C LYS A 70 16.98 -11.76 8.54
N MET A 71 15.76 -11.28 8.75
CA MET A 71 14.85 -10.98 7.66
C MET A 71 13.91 -9.82 7.97
N ILE A 72 13.63 -9.02 6.95
CA ILE A 72 12.55 -8.04 6.90
C ILE A 72 11.59 -8.49 5.80
N ALA A 73 10.45 -9.03 6.19
CA ALA A 73 9.41 -9.53 5.28
C ALA A 73 8.35 -8.45 5.05
N ASN A 74 8.61 -7.54 4.12
CA ASN A 74 7.75 -6.39 3.87
C ASN A 74 6.40 -6.80 3.28
N PHE A 75 5.33 -6.46 4.00
CA PHE A 75 3.96 -6.54 3.51
C PHE A 75 3.67 -5.33 2.61
N GLY A 76 4.11 -5.41 1.37
CA GLY A 76 3.98 -4.34 0.39
C GLY A 76 4.83 -4.55 -0.86
N VAL A 77 4.47 -3.88 -1.95
CA VAL A 77 5.23 -3.92 -3.22
C VAL A 77 6.44 -2.99 -3.17
N GLY A 78 6.23 -1.72 -2.78
CA GLY A 78 7.27 -0.72 -2.67
C GLY A 78 8.23 -1.03 -1.53
N VAL A 79 9.49 -0.61 -1.68
CA VAL A 79 10.57 -0.83 -0.69
C VAL A 79 11.34 0.46 -0.40
N ASP A 80 10.86 1.60 -0.89
CA ASP A 80 11.49 2.92 -0.76
C ASP A 80 11.62 3.37 0.71
N HIS A 81 10.78 2.80 1.59
CA HIS A 81 10.79 3.03 3.03
C HIS A 81 11.81 2.18 3.79
N ILE A 82 12.55 1.30 3.11
CA ILE A 82 13.53 0.38 3.70
C ILE A 82 14.94 0.73 3.21
N ASP A 83 15.88 0.90 4.13
CA ASP A 83 17.29 1.06 3.77
C ASP A 83 17.93 -0.27 3.36
N LEU A 84 17.72 -0.63 2.08
CA LEU A 84 18.22 -1.87 1.49
C LEU A 84 19.75 -1.99 1.53
N LYS A 85 20.47 -0.86 1.54
CA LYS A 85 21.94 -0.86 1.60
C LYS A 85 22.40 -1.32 2.97
N THR A 86 21.84 -0.77 4.03
CA THR A 86 22.14 -1.17 5.41
C THR A 86 21.69 -2.60 5.68
N ALA A 87 20.50 -3.00 5.21
CA ALA A 87 20.02 -4.39 5.32
C ALA A 87 21.02 -5.37 4.67
N LYS A 88 21.45 -5.09 3.43
CA LYS A 88 22.40 -5.92 2.69
C LYS A 88 23.75 -6.00 3.40
N ASN A 89 24.28 -4.89 3.91
CA ASN A 89 25.57 -4.86 4.62
C ASN A 89 25.55 -5.69 5.91
N ARG A 90 24.38 -5.81 6.56
CA ARG A 90 24.18 -6.64 7.75
C ARG A 90 23.70 -8.06 7.44
N MET A 91 23.66 -8.44 6.16
CA MET A 91 23.18 -9.76 5.68
C MET A 91 21.72 -10.06 6.09
N ILE A 92 20.88 -9.03 6.18
CA ILE A 92 19.45 -9.14 6.44
C ILE A 92 18.74 -9.27 5.10
N THR A 93 17.97 -10.36 4.94
CA THR A 93 17.19 -10.59 3.73
C THR A 93 15.95 -9.69 3.74
N VAL A 94 15.70 -8.98 2.65
CA VAL A 94 14.47 -8.18 2.48
C VAL A 94 13.62 -8.81 1.38
N THR A 95 12.35 -9.10 1.69
CA THR A 95 11.36 -9.56 0.70
C THR A 95 10.21 -8.58 0.59
N ASN A 96 9.52 -8.59 -0.53
CA ASN A 96 8.33 -7.78 -0.80
C ASN A 96 7.28 -8.62 -1.55
N THR A 97 6.11 -8.04 -1.87
CA THR A 97 4.99 -8.75 -2.52
C THR A 97 4.70 -8.22 -3.94
N PRO A 98 5.65 -8.30 -4.89
CA PRO A 98 5.47 -7.69 -6.21
C PRO A 98 4.37 -8.38 -7.02
N GLY A 99 3.67 -7.60 -7.84
CA GLY A 99 2.71 -8.11 -8.83
C GLY A 99 1.28 -8.27 -8.34
N VAL A 100 1.02 -8.35 -7.03
CA VAL A 100 -0.31 -8.69 -6.49
C VAL A 100 -1.32 -7.53 -6.44
N LEU A 101 -0.88 -6.29 -6.70
CA LEU A 101 -1.72 -5.07 -6.62
C LEU A 101 -1.84 -4.32 -7.95
N THR A 102 -1.33 -4.89 -9.05
CA THR A 102 -1.20 -4.18 -10.33
C THR A 102 -2.55 -3.73 -10.86
N ASP A 103 -3.50 -4.66 -10.93
CA ASP A 103 -4.83 -4.42 -11.48
C ASP A 103 -5.66 -3.54 -10.55
N ASP A 104 -5.70 -3.85 -9.25
CA ASP A 104 -6.46 -3.07 -8.27
C ASP A 104 -6.02 -1.60 -8.24
N THR A 105 -4.71 -1.34 -8.32
CA THR A 105 -4.19 0.04 -8.35
C THR A 105 -4.57 0.74 -9.65
N ALA A 106 -4.54 0.03 -10.79
CA ALA A 106 -4.97 0.59 -12.07
C ALA A 106 -6.48 0.89 -12.10
N ASP A 107 -7.30 0.03 -11.47
CA ASP A 107 -8.74 0.25 -11.32
C ASP A 107 -9.04 1.48 -10.45
N MET A 108 -8.27 1.68 -9.37
CA MET A 108 -8.37 2.90 -8.56
C MET A 108 -7.96 4.15 -9.31
N ALA A 109 -6.90 4.11 -10.12
CA ALA A 109 -6.53 5.24 -10.97
C ALA A 109 -7.63 5.60 -11.98
N MET A 110 -8.24 4.61 -12.65
CA MET A 110 -9.39 4.85 -13.54
C MET A 110 -10.61 5.39 -12.78
N THR A 111 -10.89 4.86 -11.59
CA THR A 111 -11.98 5.31 -10.72
C THR A 111 -11.82 6.79 -10.36
N LEU A 112 -10.59 7.22 -10.03
CA LEU A 112 -10.28 8.61 -9.73
C LEU A 112 -10.44 9.51 -10.96
N LEU A 113 -9.96 9.08 -12.14
CA LEU A 113 -10.15 9.82 -13.40
C LEU A 113 -11.65 10.05 -13.69
N LEU A 114 -12.46 9.00 -13.59
CA LEU A 114 -13.92 9.11 -13.78
C LEU A 114 -14.57 9.98 -12.71
N SER A 115 -14.18 9.80 -11.45
CA SER A 115 -14.76 10.55 -10.33
C SER A 115 -14.50 12.05 -10.44
N LEU A 116 -13.29 12.42 -10.84
CA LEU A 116 -12.91 13.81 -11.08
C LEU A 116 -13.68 14.39 -12.26
N THR A 117 -13.63 13.72 -13.42
CA THR A 117 -14.22 14.26 -14.66
C THR A 117 -15.75 14.27 -14.64
N ARG A 118 -16.38 13.33 -13.93
CA ARG A 118 -17.84 13.25 -13.77
C ARG A 118 -18.35 13.85 -12.47
N ARG A 119 -17.46 14.40 -11.64
CA ARG A 119 -17.78 15.07 -10.36
C ARG A 119 -18.65 14.21 -9.44
N THR A 120 -18.38 12.90 -9.41
CA THR A 120 -19.21 11.93 -8.67
C THR A 120 -19.27 12.24 -7.18
N GLY A 121 -18.15 12.64 -6.58
CA GLY A 121 -18.10 13.01 -5.17
C GLY A 121 -18.89 14.29 -4.84
N GLU A 122 -18.97 15.26 -5.75
CA GLU A 122 -19.83 16.43 -5.57
C GLU A 122 -21.32 16.07 -5.69
N GLY A 123 -21.66 15.26 -6.68
CA GLY A 123 -23.02 14.77 -6.87
C GLY A 123 -23.51 13.94 -5.69
N GLU A 124 -22.65 13.09 -5.15
CA GLU A 124 -22.94 12.27 -3.97
C GLU A 124 -23.21 13.12 -2.72
N ARG A 125 -22.36 14.13 -2.44
CA ARG A 125 -22.58 15.06 -1.33
C ARG A 125 -23.85 15.89 -1.50
N MET A 126 -24.15 16.34 -2.72
CA MET A 126 -25.37 17.07 -3.02
C MET A 126 -26.62 16.23 -2.72
N LEU A 127 -26.61 14.95 -3.12
CA LEU A 127 -27.70 14.01 -2.85
C LEU A 127 -27.86 13.74 -1.35
N ARG A 128 -26.78 13.40 -0.63
CA ARG A 128 -26.86 13.14 0.82
C ARG A 128 -27.26 14.37 1.62
N GLY A 129 -26.86 15.56 1.17
CA GLY A 129 -27.22 16.82 1.81
C GLY A 129 -28.66 17.27 1.55
N GLY A 130 -29.45 16.53 0.76
CA GLY A 130 -30.82 16.93 0.41
C GLY A 130 -30.90 18.13 -0.54
N ASN A 131 -29.78 18.52 -1.17
CA ASN A 131 -29.68 19.72 -2.01
C ASN A 131 -29.96 19.44 -3.49
N TRP A 132 -30.36 18.22 -3.84
CA TRP A 132 -30.71 17.87 -5.21
C TRP A 132 -32.17 18.19 -5.49
N HIS A 133 -32.39 19.17 -6.38
CA HIS A 133 -33.71 19.67 -6.76
C HIS A 133 -34.21 19.11 -8.10
N GLY A 134 -33.61 18.00 -8.56
CA GLY A 134 -33.90 17.39 -9.86
C GLY A 134 -32.86 17.70 -10.94
N TRP A 135 -33.13 17.25 -12.16
CA TRP A 135 -32.24 17.47 -13.29
C TRP A 135 -32.28 18.93 -13.75
N ALA A 136 -31.11 19.49 -14.08
CA ALA A 136 -30.99 20.82 -14.64
C ALA A 136 -29.96 20.81 -15.79
N PRO A 137 -30.17 21.55 -16.90
CA PRO A 137 -29.23 21.60 -18.02
C PRO A 137 -27.81 22.04 -17.64
N THR A 138 -27.68 22.83 -16.57
CA THR A 138 -26.41 23.35 -16.05
C THR A 138 -25.97 22.66 -14.76
N GLY A 139 -26.73 21.69 -14.26
CA GLY A 139 -26.42 20.95 -13.04
C GLY A 139 -25.23 20.01 -13.23
N ILE A 140 -24.26 20.06 -12.30
CA ILE A 140 -23.06 19.19 -12.19
C ILE A 140 -22.53 18.74 -13.56
N ARG A 141 -22.22 19.70 -14.42
CA ARG A 141 -21.58 19.41 -15.69
C ARG A 141 -20.15 18.95 -15.44
N GLY A 142 -19.81 17.80 -16.02
CA GLY A 142 -18.48 17.24 -16.04
C GLY A 142 -17.77 17.44 -17.39
N VAL A 143 -16.64 16.78 -17.52
CA VAL A 143 -15.85 16.68 -18.75
C VAL A 143 -15.88 15.22 -19.20
N ARG A 144 -15.97 14.99 -20.52
CA ARG A 144 -15.88 13.62 -21.06
C ARG A 144 -14.42 13.20 -21.19
N LEU A 145 -14.14 11.90 -21.01
CA LEU A 145 -12.82 11.32 -21.26
C LEU A 145 -12.55 11.06 -22.74
N GLN A 146 -13.57 10.71 -23.52
CA GLN A 146 -13.41 10.38 -24.93
C GLN A 146 -12.74 11.50 -25.74
N ASP A 147 -11.76 11.11 -26.56
CA ASP A 147 -10.89 11.95 -27.40
C ASP A 147 -10.05 12.95 -26.57
N LYS A 148 -9.66 12.54 -25.36
CA LYS A 148 -8.65 13.24 -24.55
C LYS A 148 -7.39 12.41 -24.49
N LYS A 149 -6.27 13.09 -24.24
CA LYS A 149 -4.97 12.45 -24.08
C LYS A 149 -4.70 12.17 -22.61
N LEU A 150 -4.25 10.96 -22.28
CA LEU A 150 -3.84 10.59 -20.93
C LEU A 150 -2.30 10.50 -20.86
N GLY A 151 -1.68 11.45 -20.17
CA GLY A 151 -0.25 11.37 -19.86
C GLY A 151 0.00 10.46 -18.65
N ILE A 152 0.72 9.35 -18.85
CA ILE A 152 1.14 8.43 -17.77
C ILE A 152 2.64 8.60 -17.53
N ILE A 153 3.01 9.15 -16.37
CA ILE A 153 4.40 9.26 -15.95
C ILE A 153 4.78 8.00 -15.17
N GLY A 154 5.57 7.12 -15.79
CA GLY A 154 5.93 5.81 -15.25
C GLY A 154 5.13 4.67 -15.88
N MET A 155 5.66 4.08 -16.96
CA MET A 155 5.02 3.00 -17.73
C MET A 155 5.40 1.59 -17.24
N GLY A 156 5.41 1.40 -15.92
CA GLY A 156 5.59 0.09 -15.30
C GLY A 156 4.33 -0.78 -15.39
N ARG A 157 4.26 -1.86 -14.61
CA ARG A 157 3.11 -2.80 -14.60
C ARG A 157 1.77 -2.07 -14.41
N ILE A 158 1.67 -1.19 -13.42
CA ILE A 158 0.46 -0.41 -13.13
C ILE A 158 0.15 0.57 -14.27
N GLY A 159 1.15 1.29 -14.77
CA GLY A 159 0.96 2.24 -15.87
C GLY A 159 0.42 1.58 -17.14
N GLN A 160 0.93 0.40 -17.47
CA GLN A 160 0.45 -0.40 -18.61
C GLN A 160 -0.98 -0.91 -18.38
N ALA A 161 -1.27 -1.42 -17.19
CA ALA A 161 -2.61 -1.88 -16.82
C ALA A 161 -3.65 -0.74 -16.86
N LEU A 162 -3.26 0.46 -16.43
CA LEU A 162 -4.05 1.68 -16.53
C LEU A 162 -4.26 2.08 -18.00
N ALA A 163 -3.21 2.11 -18.81
CA ALA A 163 -3.29 2.48 -20.23
C ALA A 163 -4.26 1.56 -21.00
N MET A 164 -4.21 0.25 -20.73
CA MET A 164 -5.12 -0.72 -21.33
C MET A 164 -6.59 -0.42 -21.02
N ARG A 165 -6.91 -0.11 -19.77
CA ARG A 165 -8.27 0.26 -19.33
C ARG A 165 -8.69 1.61 -19.90
N ALA A 166 -7.82 2.61 -19.82
CA ALA A 166 -8.06 3.96 -20.31
C ALA A 166 -8.44 4.00 -21.80
N LYS A 167 -7.81 3.13 -22.62
CA LYS A 167 -8.13 2.99 -24.04
C LYS A 167 -9.59 2.63 -24.29
N SER A 168 -10.19 1.79 -23.46
CA SER A 168 -11.63 1.42 -23.55
C SER A 168 -12.57 2.60 -23.26
N PHE A 169 -12.08 3.66 -22.61
CA PHE A 169 -12.82 4.91 -22.37
C PHE A 169 -12.57 5.96 -23.46
N GLY A 170 -11.86 5.61 -24.54
CA GLY A 170 -11.55 6.50 -25.66
C GLY A 170 -10.47 7.53 -25.35
N LEU A 171 -9.59 7.22 -24.39
CA LEU A 171 -8.39 8.02 -24.14
C LEU A 171 -7.25 7.60 -25.08
N GLU A 172 -6.50 8.58 -25.56
CA GLU A 172 -5.27 8.44 -26.36
C GLU A 172 -4.01 8.47 -25.51
#